data_AF-A0A7R9U5A6-F1
#
_entry.id   AF-A0A7R9U5A6-F1
#
_cell.length_a   1.000
_cell.length_b   1.000
_cell.length_c   1.000
_cell.angle_alpha   90.00
_cell.angle_beta   90.00
_cell.angle_gamma   90.00
#
_symmetry.space_group_name_H-M   'P 1'
#
loop_
_entity.id
_entity.type
_entity.pdbx_description
1 polymer ?
#
loop_
_entity_poly.entity_id
_entity_poly.type
_entity_poly.pdbx_seq_one_letter_code
_entity_poly.pdbx_strand_id
1 'polypeptide(L)'
;DNEINGITFAGVGSGTQVDHIEVAFNLDDGVEFFGGTVNVAYVSVLFVGDDAIDTDEGYAGTIQFAYVVLAEDSNHGAEMDSKEEALNDFSRSFPTVYNAHFVGHLQNAVGSVSTDDTTEAILRLREGTGGVFANLIITNVGSAGVFQNDCAGEQFTTDLSDVSPVADSNKNFLFFSENNIINLGNGNGVAFDVQASCSMMFDTSRNEDPGLVMQVGNPSTSTPFFDPRPLSTSGPAYSFVDDVVVGNSFLVQTNYKGAFSTSDNWLVGLSWLDENARTPDNVAGVYTSGDITTDTTWTNDAPILLTGQVFVRGATLTIEAGTMIMAYRDDGTDSGVAPALVIERDASIIAVGAQNNPITFTSAVSAGNLPQQGLWGGLIINGNAPVFGSDSAPFQDLLVEGLEGTNSFYGGNDPNDNSGTLSYVRVWYGGSVIGADNEINGITFAGVGSGTQ
;
A
#
# COMPACT_ATOMS: atom_id res chain seq x y z
N ASP A 1 -13.96 21.97 20.78
CA ASP A 1 -13.52 21.33 22.03
C ASP A 1 -12.16 21.87 22.44
N ASN A 2 -11.30 21.10 23.13
CA ASN A 2 -9.89 21.44 23.36
C ASN A 2 -9.05 20.24 22.91
N GLU A 3 -8.94 20.05 21.59
CA GLU A 3 -8.11 19.04 20.94
C GLU A 3 -6.60 19.35 21.02
N ILE A 4 -5.74 18.32 20.99
CA ILE A 4 -4.28 18.45 20.83
C ILE A 4 -3.82 17.56 19.68
N ASN A 5 -3.49 18.19 18.56
CA ASN A 5 -3.16 17.54 17.30
C ASN A 5 -1.68 17.16 17.24
N GLY A 6 -1.33 16.25 16.35
CA GLY A 6 0.05 15.81 16.18
C GLY A 6 0.94 16.96 15.74
N ILE A 7 0.54 17.66 14.67
CA ILE A 7 1.17 18.91 14.23
C ILE A 7 0.08 19.94 13.90
N THR A 8 0.12 21.07 14.59
CA THR A 8 -0.76 22.21 14.31
C THR A 8 0.00 23.31 13.55
N PHE A 9 -0.50 23.69 12.36
CA PHE A 9 -0.05 24.85 11.61
C PHE A 9 -1.07 25.99 11.73
N ALA A 10 -0.84 26.89 12.70
CA ALA A 10 -1.71 28.05 12.89
C ALA A 10 -1.17 29.31 12.18
N GLY A 11 -1.78 29.69 11.06
CA GLY A 11 -1.45 30.91 10.31
C GLY A 11 -0.05 30.93 9.69
N VAL A 12 0.52 29.75 9.40
CA VAL A 12 1.90 29.62 8.92
C VAL A 12 1.98 30.00 7.43
N GLY A 13 2.98 30.82 7.07
CA GLY A 13 3.13 31.35 5.71
C GLY A 13 3.94 30.45 4.77
N SER A 14 3.75 30.64 3.46
CA SER A 14 4.42 29.90 2.37
C SER A 14 5.95 30.00 2.31
N GLY A 15 6.57 30.88 3.10
CA GLY A 15 8.03 30.94 3.26
C GLY A 15 8.61 29.83 4.16
N THR A 16 7.75 29.13 4.90
CA THR A 16 8.14 27.97 5.71
C THR A 16 8.28 26.75 4.82
N GLN A 17 9.38 26.02 4.98
CA GLN A 17 9.61 24.74 4.30
C GLN A 17 9.22 23.60 5.24
N VAL A 18 8.28 22.77 4.80
CA VAL A 18 7.88 21.55 5.51
C VAL A 18 7.91 20.42 4.49
N ASP A 19 8.72 19.41 4.77
CA ASP A 19 9.06 18.34 3.84
C ASP A 19 9.44 17.09 4.63
N HIS A 20 8.94 15.92 4.23
CA HIS A 20 9.18 14.62 4.86
C HIS A 20 8.86 14.61 6.37
N ILE A 21 7.57 14.71 6.69
CA ILE A 21 7.06 14.64 8.07
C ILE A 21 6.20 13.39 8.27
N GLU A 22 6.18 12.88 9.49
CA GLU A 22 5.27 11.82 9.89
C GLU A 22 4.56 12.17 11.20
N VAL A 23 3.27 11.87 11.26
CA VAL A 23 2.49 11.77 12.49
C VAL A 23 1.90 10.37 12.58
N ALA A 24 2.17 9.66 13.67
CA ALA A 24 1.66 8.31 13.86
C ALA A 24 1.09 8.13 15.27
N PHE A 25 -0.06 7.45 15.38
CA PHE A 25 -0.71 7.11 16.66
C PHE A 25 -1.10 8.32 17.51
N ASN A 26 -1.37 9.47 16.89
CA ASN A 26 -1.90 10.61 17.61
C ASN A 26 -3.33 10.30 18.06
N LEU A 27 -3.71 10.71 19.27
CA LEU A 27 -5.06 10.46 19.80
C LEU A 27 -6.13 11.20 19.01
N ASP A 28 -5.75 12.35 18.49
CA ASP A 28 -6.55 13.36 17.83
C ASP A 28 -6.07 13.48 16.38
N ASP A 29 -6.33 14.61 15.73
CA ASP A 29 -5.86 14.86 14.38
C ASP A 29 -4.36 14.63 14.15
N GLY A 30 -4.03 14.16 12.95
CA GLY A 30 -2.66 14.00 12.50
C GLY A 30 -1.98 15.34 12.27
N VAL A 31 -2.42 16.04 11.23
CA VAL A 31 -1.91 17.36 10.85
C VAL A 31 -3.09 18.30 10.63
N GLU A 32 -3.16 19.37 11.42
CA GLU A 32 -4.23 20.35 11.32
C GLU A 32 -3.71 21.73 10.91
N PHE A 33 -4.42 22.39 9.99
CA PHE A 33 -4.10 23.71 9.50
C PHE A 33 -5.18 24.73 9.88
N PHE A 34 -4.88 25.62 10.83
CA PHE A 34 -5.71 26.79 11.11
C PHE A 34 -5.23 27.98 10.28
N GLY A 35 -5.76 28.12 9.07
CA GLY A 35 -5.41 29.22 8.17
C GLY A 35 -3.96 29.19 7.67
N GLY A 36 -3.58 30.23 6.92
CA GLY A 36 -2.22 30.38 6.39
C GLY A 36 -2.02 29.81 4.98
N THR A 37 -0.76 29.72 4.57
CA THR A 37 -0.35 29.40 3.18
C THR A 37 0.88 28.50 3.13
N VAL A 38 1.25 27.87 4.25
CA VAL A 38 2.36 26.92 4.29
C VAL A 38 2.14 25.82 3.25
N ASN A 39 3.21 25.42 2.58
CA ASN A 39 3.17 24.27 1.68
C ASN A 39 3.90 23.11 2.34
N VAL A 40 3.37 21.91 2.17
CA VAL A 40 3.89 20.69 2.78
C VAL A 40 4.01 19.59 1.73
N ALA A 41 5.15 18.92 1.69
CA ALA A 41 5.39 17.77 0.81
C ALA A 41 5.82 16.54 1.62
N TYR A 42 5.49 15.34 1.13
CA TYR A 42 5.84 14.06 1.74
C TYR A 42 5.36 13.95 3.18
N VAL A 43 4.04 13.81 3.33
CA VAL A 43 3.35 13.78 4.63
C VAL A 43 2.84 12.37 4.88
N SER A 44 3.38 11.69 5.89
CA SER A 44 2.86 10.39 6.35
C SER A 44 1.96 10.63 7.56
N VAL A 45 0.72 10.12 7.52
CA VAL A 45 -0.16 10.10 8.70
C VAL A 45 -0.70 8.70 8.92
N LEU A 46 -0.40 8.11 10.06
CA LEU A 46 -0.66 6.70 10.34
C LEU A 46 -1.49 6.53 11.62
N PHE A 47 -2.64 5.88 11.50
CA PHE A 47 -3.41 5.36 12.64
C PHE A 47 -3.71 6.41 13.72
N VAL A 48 -4.19 7.59 13.32
CA VAL A 48 -4.61 8.65 14.25
C VAL A 48 -6.03 8.40 14.75
N GLY A 49 -6.42 8.93 15.91
CA GLY A 49 -7.71 8.66 16.52
C GLY A 49 -8.86 9.56 16.04
N ASP A 50 -8.55 10.60 15.26
CA ASP A 50 -9.55 11.43 14.58
C ASP A 50 -9.17 11.66 13.10
N ASP A 51 -9.02 12.91 12.64
CA ASP A 51 -8.78 13.22 11.24
C ASP A 51 -7.30 13.26 10.89
N ALA A 52 -6.92 12.56 9.82
CA ALA A 52 -5.50 12.50 9.46
C ALA A 52 -4.96 13.85 8.99
N ILE A 53 -5.75 14.58 8.18
CA ILE A 53 -5.41 15.92 7.71
C ILE A 53 -6.66 16.79 7.84
N ASP A 54 -6.62 17.76 8.73
CA ASP A 54 -7.69 18.74 8.92
C ASP A 54 -7.24 20.11 8.38
N THR A 55 -8.14 20.82 7.69
CA THR A 55 -7.93 22.24 7.39
C THR A 55 -9.14 23.08 7.82
N ASP A 56 -8.88 24.18 8.52
CA ASP A 56 -9.88 25.19 8.87
C ASP A 56 -9.30 26.63 8.74
N GLU A 57 -10.08 27.63 9.13
CA GLU A 57 -9.72 29.05 9.27
C GLU A 57 -9.08 29.68 8.02
N GLY A 58 -9.46 29.21 6.84
CA GLY A 58 -9.04 29.80 5.58
C GLY A 58 -7.66 29.33 5.11
N TYR A 59 -7.25 28.09 5.43
CA TYR A 59 -5.99 27.55 4.95
C TYR A 59 -5.97 27.50 3.41
N ALA A 60 -4.98 28.12 2.80
CA ALA A 60 -4.85 28.26 1.35
C ALA A 60 -3.48 27.82 0.83
N GLY A 61 -2.87 26.84 1.49
CA GLY A 61 -1.59 26.23 1.15
C GLY A 61 -1.71 25.03 0.21
N THR A 62 -0.56 24.35 0.02
CA THR A 62 -0.43 23.18 -0.87
C THR A 62 0.03 21.97 -0.09
N ILE A 63 -0.58 20.81 -0.36
CA ILE A 63 -0.18 19.51 0.17
C ILE A 63 0.13 18.60 -1.03
N GLN A 64 1.35 18.06 -1.12
CA GLN A 64 1.73 17.10 -2.17
C GLN A 64 2.39 15.85 -1.59
N PHE A 65 2.13 14.68 -2.17
CA PHE A 65 2.70 13.40 -1.70
C PHE A 65 2.27 13.03 -0.27
N ALA A 66 0.99 13.24 0.06
CA ALA A 66 0.45 12.78 1.34
C ALA A 66 0.10 11.28 1.28
N TYR A 67 0.54 10.50 2.26
CA TYR A 67 0.15 9.11 2.47
C TYR A 67 -0.55 8.99 3.83
N VAL A 68 -1.81 8.59 3.79
CA VAL A 68 -2.66 8.47 4.98
C VAL A 68 -3.12 7.03 5.11
N VAL A 69 -3.00 6.47 6.31
CA VAL A 69 -3.52 5.14 6.66
C VAL A 69 -4.41 5.26 7.89
N LEU A 70 -5.70 5.04 7.70
CA LEU A 70 -6.68 5.05 8.78
C LEU A 70 -6.66 3.73 9.56
N ALA A 71 -6.92 3.79 10.86
CA ALA A 71 -7.21 2.63 11.70
C ALA A 71 -8.73 2.47 11.88
N GLU A 72 -9.15 1.45 12.63
CA GLU A 72 -10.55 1.24 13.02
C GLU A 72 -11.11 2.42 13.83
N ASP A 73 -10.27 3.04 14.65
CA ASP A 73 -10.57 4.18 15.52
C ASP A 73 -10.20 5.53 14.91
N SER A 74 -9.87 5.61 13.61
CA SER A 74 -9.74 6.90 12.91
C SER A 74 -11.08 7.39 12.38
N ASN A 75 -11.21 8.71 12.15
CA ASN A 75 -12.39 9.28 11.51
C ASN A 75 -12.18 9.48 10.00
N HIS A 76 -11.64 10.63 9.56
CA HIS A 76 -11.41 10.93 8.14
C HIS A 76 -9.94 10.82 7.73
N GLY A 77 -9.73 10.47 6.47
CA GLY A 77 -8.46 10.64 5.78
C GLY A 77 -8.13 12.11 5.57
N ALA A 78 -9.16 12.93 5.38
CA ALA A 78 -9.06 14.36 5.54
C ALA A 78 -10.43 14.98 5.85
N GLU A 79 -10.46 15.96 6.75
CA GLU A 79 -11.55 16.91 6.94
C GLU A 79 -11.12 18.26 6.40
N MET A 80 -11.95 18.88 5.57
CA MET A 80 -11.63 20.12 4.86
C MET A 80 -12.76 21.10 5.09
N ASP A 81 -12.52 22.00 6.02
CA ASP A 81 -13.49 22.94 6.58
C ASP A 81 -13.14 24.36 6.20
N SER A 82 -14.09 25.28 6.35
CA SER A 82 -13.90 26.69 6.00
C SER A 82 -14.52 27.66 7.01
N LYS A 83 -14.72 27.22 8.26
CA LYS A 83 -15.33 27.95 9.36
C LYS A 83 -16.71 28.55 9.07
N GLU A 84 -17.73 27.99 9.71
CA GLU A 84 -19.16 28.30 9.54
C GLU A 84 -19.57 29.79 9.46
N GLU A 85 -18.88 30.72 10.12
CA GLU A 85 -19.36 32.12 10.27
C GLU A 85 -18.99 33.07 9.11
N ALA A 86 -18.17 32.65 8.13
CA ALA A 86 -17.62 33.53 7.10
C ALA A 86 -17.83 33.09 5.63
N LEU A 87 -18.83 32.24 5.37
CA LEU A 87 -19.10 31.60 4.06
C LEU A 87 -19.28 32.55 2.85
N ASN A 88 -19.43 33.86 3.10
CA ASN A 88 -19.64 34.91 2.08
C ASN A 88 -18.53 35.99 2.06
N ASP A 89 -17.52 35.91 2.93
CA ASP A 89 -16.53 36.98 3.17
C ASP A 89 -15.10 36.52 2.79
N PHE A 90 -14.93 36.05 1.54
CA PHE A 90 -13.67 35.81 0.80
C PHE A 90 -12.44 35.21 1.55
N SER A 91 -12.64 34.55 2.69
CA SER A 91 -11.59 33.94 3.52
C SER A 91 -11.82 32.43 3.64
N ARG A 92 -12.25 31.81 2.54
CA ARG A 92 -12.57 30.39 2.48
C ARG A 92 -11.29 29.56 2.53
N SER A 93 -11.32 28.41 3.19
CA SER A 93 -10.25 27.42 3.03
C SER A 93 -10.18 26.97 1.57
N PHE A 94 -8.97 26.89 1.06
CA PHE A 94 -8.65 26.58 -0.31
C PHE A 94 -7.38 25.72 -0.37
N PRO A 95 -7.41 24.50 0.18
CA PRO A 95 -6.30 23.58 0.08
C PRO A 95 -6.06 23.18 -1.39
N THR A 96 -4.80 23.11 -1.79
CA THR A 96 -4.38 22.50 -3.06
C THR A 96 -3.73 21.16 -2.75
N VAL A 97 -4.42 20.06 -3.03
CA VAL A 97 -3.97 18.69 -2.75
C VAL A 97 -3.68 17.95 -4.05
N TYR A 98 -2.43 17.53 -4.21
CA TYR A 98 -1.98 16.72 -5.35
C TYR A 98 -1.27 15.45 -4.89
N ASN A 99 -1.37 14.38 -5.69
CA ASN A 99 -0.56 13.17 -5.47
C ASN A 99 -0.70 12.62 -4.03
N ALA A 100 -1.92 12.54 -3.51
CA ALA A 100 -2.16 11.96 -2.19
C ALA A 100 -2.78 10.56 -2.30
N HIS A 101 -2.42 9.68 -1.38
CA HIS A 101 -2.95 8.33 -1.26
C HIS A 101 -3.56 8.14 0.12
N PHE A 102 -4.88 7.98 0.17
CA PHE A 102 -5.65 7.73 1.38
C PHE A 102 -6.09 6.26 1.42
N VAL A 103 -5.70 5.56 2.47
CA VAL A 103 -6.08 4.17 2.74
C VAL A 103 -7.10 4.18 3.87
N GLY A 104 -8.35 3.90 3.55
CA GLY A 104 -9.44 3.77 4.53
C GLY A 104 -9.43 2.44 5.27
N HIS A 105 -10.43 2.26 6.13
CA HIS A 105 -10.68 1.03 6.90
C HIS A 105 -12.10 0.53 6.64
N LEU A 106 -12.30 -0.71 6.16
CA LEU A 106 -13.63 -1.15 5.68
C LEU A 106 -14.71 -1.25 6.77
N GLN A 107 -14.33 -1.25 8.05
CA GLN A 107 -15.26 -1.29 9.19
C GLN A 107 -15.57 0.11 9.77
N ASN A 108 -14.92 1.17 9.27
CA ASN A 108 -15.05 2.62 9.57
C ASN A 108 -15.33 3.08 11.01
N ALA A 109 -14.45 3.92 11.56
CA ALA A 109 -14.68 4.84 12.70
C ALA A 109 -15.30 4.23 13.97
N VAL A 110 -15.16 2.92 14.17
CA VAL A 110 -15.63 2.26 15.39
C VAL A 110 -14.69 2.65 16.52
N GLY A 111 -15.08 3.70 17.24
CA GLY A 111 -14.32 4.19 18.39
C GLY A 111 -13.40 5.38 18.12
N SER A 112 -13.64 6.13 17.02
CA SER A 112 -13.08 7.49 16.90
C SER A 112 -13.37 8.31 18.16
N VAL A 113 -12.41 9.16 18.51
CA VAL A 113 -12.56 10.09 19.63
C VAL A 113 -13.41 11.31 19.27
N SER A 114 -13.71 11.53 17.98
CA SER A 114 -14.65 12.55 17.53
C SER A 114 -16.00 12.35 18.21
N THR A 115 -16.54 13.42 18.79
CA THR A 115 -17.80 13.37 19.54
C THR A 115 -18.96 14.09 18.88
N ASP A 116 -18.68 14.88 17.86
CA ASP A 116 -19.63 15.71 17.14
C ASP A 116 -19.80 15.31 15.68
N ASP A 117 -18.89 14.51 15.12
CA ASP A 117 -19.10 13.86 13.83
C ASP A 117 -19.22 12.34 13.91
N THR A 118 -20.23 11.83 13.21
CA THR A 118 -20.48 10.39 13.06
C THR A 118 -20.65 10.00 11.59
N THR A 119 -20.32 10.89 10.65
CA THR A 119 -20.62 10.70 9.23
C THR A 119 -19.43 10.11 8.50
N GLU A 120 -19.44 8.80 8.29
CA GLU A 120 -18.29 8.06 7.78
C GLU A 120 -17.92 8.38 6.32
N ALA A 121 -16.76 9.02 6.11
CA ALA A 121 -16.15 9.22 4.80
C ALA A 121 -14.61 9.27 4.87
N ILE A 122 -13.92 8.96 3.76
CA ILE A 122 -12.46 9.14 3.72
C ILE A 122 -12.09 10.61 3.54
N LEU A 123 -12.70 11.31 2.59
CA LEU A 123 -12.56 12.76 2.48
C LEU A 123 -13.87 13.42 2.84
N ARG A 124 -13.86 14.30 3.82
CA ARG A 124 -14.99 15.14 4.18
C ARG A 124 -14.71 16.57 3.73
N LEU A 125 -15.57 17.09 2.86
CA LEU A 125 -15.45 18.43 2.28
C LEU A 125 -16.67 19.24 2.70
N ARG A 126 -16.52 20.17 3.64
CA ARG A 126 -17.69 20.82 4.25
C ARG A 126 -17.50 22.31 4.49
N GLU A 127 -18.57 22.92 4.98
CA GLU A 127 -18.64 24.36 5.28
C GLU A 127 -18.25 25.21 4.08
N GLY A 128 -18.61 24.71 2.91
CA GLY A 128 -18.28 25.28 1.63
C GLY A 128 -16.79 25.32 1.28
N THR A 129 -15.92 24.51 1.86
CA THR A 129 -14.50 24.49 1.49
C THR A 129 -14.28 24.51 -0.03
N GLY A 130 -13.29 25.29 -0.46
CA GLY A 130 -12.84 25.32 -1.85
C GLY A 130 -11.66 24.38 -2.02
N GLY A 131 -10.95 24.52 -3.14
CA GLY A 131 -9.66 23.89 -3.31
C GLY A 131 -9.50 23.14 -4.62
N VAL A 132 -8.38 22.45 -4.74
CA VAL A 132 -7.98 21.67 -5.90
C VAL A 132 -7.55 20.30 -5.43
N PHE A 133 -8.23 19.26 -5.89
CA PHE A 133 -7.99 17.87 -5.50
C PHE A 133 -7.74 17.02 -6.75
N ALA A 134 -6.48 16.70 -7.03
CA ALA A 134 -6.08 15.98 -8.25
C ALA A 134 -4.99 14.93 -8.02
N ASN A 135 -4.93 13.96 -8.92
CA ASN A 135 -4.00 12.84 -8.86
C ASN A 135 -4.09 12.06 -7.53
N LEU A 136 -5.30 11.92 -6.99
CA LEU A 136 -5.57 11.19 -5.75
C LEU A 136 -5.76 9.69 -6.02
N ILE A 137 -5.35 8.88 -5.05
CA ILE A 137 -5.77 7.48 -4.91
C ILE A 137 -6.47 7.36 -3.56
N ILE A 138 -7.70 6.86 -3.57
CA ILE A 138 -8.48 6.56 -2.37
C ILE A 138 -8.80 5.07 -2.43
N THR A 139 -8.45 4.33 -1.39
CA THR A 139 -8.68 2.88 -1.28
C THR A 139 -9.47 2.54 -0.02
N ASN A 140 -10.11 1.37 -0.03
CA ASN A 140 -10.83 0.80 1.11
C ASN A 140 -11.97 1.68 1.63
N VAL A 141 -12.86 2.06 0.73
CA VAL A 141 -14.04 2.87 1.08
C VAL A 141 -15.08 2.00 1.79
N GLY A 142 -15.17 2.11 3.12
CA GLY A 142 -16.21 1.42 3.89
C GLY A 142 -17.61 2.04 3.73
N SER A 143 -17.70 3.38 3.65
CA SER A 143 -18.97 4.15 3.60
C SER A 143 -18.97 5.12 2.42
N ALA A 144 -18.26 6.25 2.50
CA ALA A 144 -18.12 7.19 1.40
C ALA A 144 -16.65 7.50 1.08
N GLY A 145 -16.29 7.56 -0.19
CA GLY A 145 -14.95 7.99 -0.61
C GLY A 145 -14.78 9.49 -0.36
N VAL A 146 -15.78 10.26 -0.78
CA VAL A 146 -15.93 11.68 -0.50
C VAL A 146 -17.33 11.93 0.04
N PHE A 147 -17.42 12.61 1.18
CA PHE A 147 -18.67 13.17 1.68
C PHE A 147 -18.63 14.70 1.60
N GLN A 148 -19.67 15.28 1.03
CA GLN A 148 -19.80 16.74 0.91
C GLN A 148 -21.07 17.22 1.62
N ASN A 149 -20.91 18.09 2.61
CA ASN A 149 -22.01 18.67 3.39
C ASN A 149 -21.80 20.16 3.66
N ASP A 150 -22.86 20.83 4.13
CA ASP A 150 -22.82 22.25 4.54
C ASP A 150 -22.22 23.19 3.48
N CYS A 151 -22.54 22.90 2.21
CA CYS A 151 -22.16 23.70 1.08
C CYS A 151 -22.70 25.13 1.13
N ALA A 152 -21.96 26.06 0.54
CA ALA A 152 -22.26 27.47 0.51
C ALA A 152 -22.22 28.03 -0.93
N GLY A 153 -21.52 29.15 -1.14
CA GLY A 153 -21.41 29.84 -2.43
C GLY A 153 -20.28 29.34 -3.36
N GLU A 154 -19.54 28.31 -2.95
CA GLU A 154 -18.48 27.71 -3.76
C GLU A 154 -19.05 27.14 -5.07
N GLN A 155 -18.29 27.31 -6.13
CA GLN A 155 -18.59 26.74 -7.43
C GLN A 155 -17.93 25.37 -7.54
N PHE A 156 -18.49 24.48 -8.33
CA PHE A 156 -17.90 23.15 -8.56
C PHE A 156 -17.45 23.04 -10.00
N THR A 157 -16.30 22.40 -10.22
CA THR A 157 -15.82 22.07 -11.57
C THR A 157 -14.89 20.85 -11.55
N THR A 158 -14.92 20.08 -12.63
CA THR A 158 -13.97 18.99 -12.90
C THR A 158 -13.04 19.34 -14.07
N ASP A 159 -13.21 20.51 -14.68
CA ASP A 159 -12.39 20.97 -15.81
C ASP A 159 -11.19 21.77 -15.29
N LEU A 160 -9.99 21.21 -15.45
CA LEU A 160 -8.75 21.84 -15.02
C LEU A 160 -8.54 23.23 -15.65
N SER A 161 -9.11 23.48 -16.83
CA SER A 161 -9.01 24.77 -17.52
C SER A 161 -9.85 25.88 -16.87
N ASP A 162 -10.86 25.53 -16.06
CA ASP A 162 -11.61 26.51 -15.28
C ASP A 162 -10.81 27.07 -14.10
N VAL A 163 -9.77 26.33 -13.67
CA VAL A 163 -9.08 26.56 -12.39
C VAL A 163 -7.59 26.83 -12.52
N SER A 164 -7.01 26.64 -13.70
CA SER A 164 -5.58 26.84 -13.99
C SER A 164 -5.36 28.10 -14.84
N PRO A 165 -4.65 29.13 -14.33
CA PRO A 165 -3.97 29.21 -13.03
C PRO A 165 -4.93 29.48 -11.86
N VAL A 166 -4.58 28.98 -10.68
CA VAL A 166 -5.29 29.29 -9.43
C VAL A 166 -4.91 30.72 -9.02
N ALA A 167 -5.75 31.70 -9.35
CA ALA A 167 -5.58 33.08 -8.93
C ALA A 167 -6.34 33.36 -7.63
N ASP A 168 -5.78 34.16 -6.72
CA ASP A 168 -6.41 34.52 -5.44
C ASP A 168 -7.81 35.17 -5.62
N SER A 169 -8.03 35.88 -6.73
CA SER A 169 -9.33 36.47 -7.06
C SER A 169 -10.41 35.45 -7.42
N ASN A 170 -10.02 34.18 -7.64
CA ASN A 170 -10.88 33.12 -8.15
C ASN A 170 -11.02 31.94 -7.17
N LYS A 171 -10.56 32.05 -5.91
CA LYS A 171 -10.67 31.00 -4.87
C LYS A 171 -12.09 30.84 -4.31
N ASN A 172 -13.07 30.63 -5.19
CA ASN A 172 -14.46 30.33 -4.86
C ASN A 172 -14.95 29.10 -5.62
N PHE A 173 -14.08 28.11 -5.78
CA PHE A 173 -14.45 26.84 -6.38
C PHE A 173 -13.86 25.66 -5.59
N LEU A 174 -14.49 24.52 -5.76
CA LEU A 174 -14.03 23.23 -5.36
C LEU A 174 -13.82 22.41 -6.64
N PHE A 175 -12.55 22.16 -6.96
CA PHE A 175 -12.16 21.34 -8.08
C PHE A 175 -11.78 19.97 -7.60
N PHE A 176 -12.43 18.97 -8.18
CA PHE A 176 -12.11 17.57 -7.93
C PHE A 176 -12.00 16.85 -9.26
N SER A 177 -10.81 16.34 -9.56
CA SER A 177 -10.57 15.70 -10.83
C SER A 177 -11.40 14.42 -11.00
N GLU A 178 -12.07 14.29 -12.14
CA GLU A 178 -12.72 13.03 -12.56
C GLU A 178 -11.71 11.89 -12.78
N ASN A 179 -10.42 12.21 -12.87
CA ASN A 179 -9.36 11.23 -13.02
C ASN A 179 -8.89 10.67 -11.68
N ASN A 180 -9.26 11.25 -10.53
CA ASN A 180 -8.94 10.66 -9.23
C ASN A 180 -9.45 9.22 -9.14
N ILE A 181 -8.66 8.33 -8.54
CA ILE A 181 -9.06 6.94 -8.34
C ILE A 181 -9.75 6.84 -6.98
N ILE A 182 -10.98 6.35 -6.98
CA ILE A 182 -11.71 5.95 -5.76
C ILE A 182 -12.04 4.48 -5.89
N ASN A 183 -11.18 3.64 -5.33
CA ASN A 183 -11.35 2.20 -5.30
C ASN A 183 -12.14 1.81 -4.04
N LEU A 184 -13.38 1.37 -4.25
CA LEU A 184 -14.27 0.93 -3.16
C LEU A 184 -13.77 -0.35 -2.46
N GLY A 185 -12.85 -1.09 -3.07
CA GLY A 185 -12.36 -2.36 -2.56
C GLY A 185 -13.49 -3.39 -2.43
N ASN A 186 -13.43 -4.21 -1.37
CA ASN A 186 -14.49 -5.17 -1.02
C ASN A 186 -15.59 -4.55 -0.12
N GLY A 187 -15.56 -3.23 0.09
CA GLY A 187 -16.55 -2.52 0.87
C GLY A 187 -17.89 -2.36 0.15
N ASN A 188 -18.94 -2.02 0.91
CA ASN A 188 -20.26 -1.68 0.36
C ASN A 188 -20.46 -0.16 0.22
N GLY A 189 -19.38 0.62 0.30
CA GLY A 189 -19.43 2.08 0.24
C GLY A 189 -19.76 2.65 -1.14
N VAL A 190 -19.89 3.96 -1.21
CA VAL A 190 -20.11 4.76 -2.41
C VAL A 190 -18.92 5.69 -2.67
N ALA A 191 -18.68 6.04 -3.93
CA ALA A 191 -17.59 6.97 -4.26
C ALA A 191 -17.87 8.37 -3.70
N PHE A 192 -19.12 8.82 -3.79
CA PHE A 192 -19.57 10.14 -3.36
C PHE A 192 -20.87 10.01 -2.58
N ASP A 193 -20.93 10.64 -1.41
CA ASP A 193 -22.15 10.97 -0.68
C ASP A 193 -22.24 12.50 -0.61
N VAL A 194 -23.33 13.08 -1.10
CA VAL A 194 -23.45 14.54 -1.26
C VAL A 194 -24.78 14.98 -0.67
N GLN A 195 -24.71 15.83 0.34
CA GLN A 195 -25.89 16.35 1.02
C GLN A 195 -26.73 17.19 0.04
N ALA A 196 -28.06 17.13 0.17
CA ALA A 196 -28.98 17.81 -0.74
C ALA A 196 -28.82 19.35 -0.82
N SER A 197 -28.19 19.98 0.17
CA SER A 197 -27.82 21.41 0.19
C SER A 197 -26.73 21.75 -0.83
N CYS A 198 -25.89 20.78 -1.19
CA CYS A 198 -24.83 20.88 -2.18
C CYS A 198 -25.44 20.73 -3.59
N SER A 199 -26.00 21.82 -4.11
CA SER A 199 -26.79 21.87 -5.35
C SER A 199 -26.06 21.47 -6.66
N MET A 200 -24.79 21.07 -6.59
CA MET A 200 -23.98 20.57 -7.72
C MET A 200 -23.24 19.30 -7.30
N MET A 201 -23.34 18.24 -8.10
CA MET A 201 -22.85 16.91 -7.76
C MET A 201 -21.40 16.70 -8.18
N PHE A 202 -20.60 16.20 -7.25
CA PHE A 202 -19.57 15.23 -7.55
C PHE A 202 -20.24 13.92 -7.97
N ASP A 203 -20.06 13.47 -9.20
CA ASP A 203 -20.57 12.15 -9.60
C ASP A 203 -19.57 11.31 -10.40
N THR A 204 -18.36 11.83 -10.63
CA THR A 204 -17.36 11.17 -11.48
C THR A 204 -16.01 11.09 -10.81
N SER A 205 -15.52 9.86 -10.74
CA SER A 205 -14.15 9.47 -10.44
C SER A 205 -13.85 8.20 -11.22
N ARG A 206 -12.58 7.79 -11.25
CA ARG A 206 -12.20 6.47 -11.74
C ARG A 206 -12.44 5.44 -10.63
N ASN A 207 -13.50 4.64 -10.80
CA ASN A 207 -13.76 3.49 -9.94
C ASN A 207 -13.07 2.25 -10.52
N GLU A 208 -11.76 2.15 -10.29
CA GLU A 208 -10.93 1.04 -10.75
C GLU A 208 -9.84 0.70 -9.72
N ASP A 209 -9.28 -0.50 -9.82
CA ASP A 209 -8.13 -0.91 -9.00
C ASP A 209 -6.90 -0.06 -9.41
N PRO A 210 -6.27 0.68 -8.48
CA PRO A 210 -5.08 1.48 -8.78
C PRO A 210 -3.88 0.66 -9.26
N GLY A 211 -3.87 -0.65 -9.05
CA GLY A 211 -2.76 -1.54 -9.41
C GLY A 211 -1.56 -1.34 -8.48
N LEU A 212 -1.81 -1.29 -7.17
CA LEU A 212 -0.77 -1.17 -6.15
C LEU A 212 -0.11 -2.53 -5.88
N VAL A 213 1.12 -2.51 -5.35
CA VAL A 213 1.83 -3.74 -4.96
C VAL A 213 1.08 -4.43 -3.83
N MET A 214 0.63 -3.67 -2.82
CA MET A 214 -0.18 -4.18 -1.72
C MET A 214 -1.34 -3.24 -1.41
N GLN A 215 -2.51 -3.85 -1.22
CA GLN A 215 -3.72 -3.17 -0.73
C GLN A 215 -4.27 -3.94 0.46
N VAL A 216 -3.92 -3.47 1.65
CA VAL A 216 -4.40 -4.04 2.92
C VAL A 216 -5.82 -3.55 3.15
N GLY A 217 -6.82 -4.43 3.29
CA GLY A 217 -8.23 -4.03 3.40
C GLY A 217 -8.63 -3.38 4.74
N ASN A 218 -8.16 -3.92 5.86
CA ASN A 218 -8.37 -3.38 7.20
C ASN A 218 -7.02 -3.08 7.86
N PRO A 219 -6.36 -1.99 7.45
CA PRO A 219 -5.08 -1.60 8.02
C PRO A 219 -5.23 -1.34 9.53
N SER A 220 -4.29 -1.86 10.32
CA SER A 220 -4.23 -1.61 11.75
C SER A 220 -2.78 -1.57 12.22
N THR A 221 -2.59 -1.24 13.49
CA THR A 221 -1.27 -1.28 14.14
C THR A 221 -0.65 -2.69 14.16
N SER A 222 -1.43 -3.74 13.88
CA SER A 222 -0.96 -5.11 13.75
C SER A 222 -0.64 -5.55 12.31
N THR A 223 -1.01 -4.75 11.29
CA THR A 223 -0.74 -5.07 9.89
C THR A 223 0.77 -5.24 9.66
N PRO A 224 1.22 -6.40 9.18
CA PRO A 224 2.63 -6.78 9.24
C PRO A 224 3.49 -6.11 8.17
N PHE A 225 2.92 -5.73 7.02
CA PHE A 225 3.68 -5.20 5.89
C PHE A 225 2.83 -4.31 4.97
N PHE A 226 3.46 -3.30 4.39
CA PHE A 226 2.87 -2.31 3.50
C PHE A 226 3.81 -1.99 2.33
N ASP A 227 3.27 -2.00 1.13
CA ASP A 227 3.92 -1.42 -0.05
C ASP A 227 2.87 -0.64 -0.87
N PRO A 228 2.76 0.68 -0.63
CA PRO A 228 1.76 1.52 -1.28
C PRO A 228 2.16 1.95 -2.70
N ARG A 229 3.28 1.45 -3.23
CA ARG A 229 3.73 1.81 -4.59
C ARG A 229 2.82 1.17 -5.65
N PRO A 230 2.65 1.81 -6.81
CA PRO A 230 2.08 1.16 -7.98
C PRO A 230 2.97 0.00 -8.47
N LEU A 231 2.34 -1.07 -8.95
CA LEU A 231 2.99 -2.27 -9.47
C LEU A 231 3.68 -2.03 -10.82
N SER A 232 3.14 -1.12 -11.64
CA SER A 232 3.59 -0.89 -13.02
C SER A 232 3.29 0.52 -13.50
N THR A 233 4.19 1.04 -14.35
CA THR A 233 4.03 2.32 -15.05
C THR A 233 2.99 2.28 -16.17
N SER A 234 2.43 1.11 -16.48
CA SER A 234 1.33 0.95 -17.43
C SER A 234 -0.03 0.77 -16.75
N GLY A 235 -0.08 0.81 -15.41
CA GLY A 235 -1.28 0.61 -14.63
C GLY A 235 -2.17 1.85 -14.51
N PRO A 236 -3.33 1.71 -13.85
CA PRO A 236 -4.27 2.81 -13.62
C PRO A 236 -3.66 4.01 -12.87
N ALA A 237 -2.81 3.76 -11.87
CA ALA A 237 -2.09 4.84 -11.17
C ALA A 237 -1.24 5.72 -12.10
N TYR A 238 -0.81 5.25 -13.27
CA TYR A 238 -0.01 6.00 -14.26
C TYR A 238 -0.82 6.50 -15.47
N SER A 239 -2.12 6.21 -15.50
CA SER A 239 -3.01 6.58 -16.62
C SER A 239 -3.82 7.81 -16.27
N PHE A 240 -4.16 8.66 -17.25
CA PHE A 240 -5.00 9.86 -17.06
C PHE A 240 -4.51 10.82 -15.96
N VAL A 241 -3.20 11.00 -15.79
CA VAL A 241 -2.62 11.87 -14.76
C VAL A 241 -2.86 13.33 -15.12
N ASP A 242 -3.41 14.10 -14.20
CA ASP A 242 -3.69 15.52 -14.39
C ASP A 242 -2.40 16.34 -14.35
N ASP A 243 -2.38 17.40 -15.14
CA ASP A 243 -1.35 18.42 -15.04
C ASP A 243 -1.52 19.21 -13.72
N VAL A 244 -0.41 19.63 -13.13
CA VAL A 244 -0.43 20.55 -11.98
C VAL A 244 -0.90 21.93 -12.42
N VAL A 245 -1.68 22.61 -11.57
CA VAL A 245 -2.15 23.97 -11.85
C VAL A 245 -0.99 24.95 -12.09
N VAL A 246 -1.15 25.85 -13.07
CA VAL A 246 -0.14 26.84 -13.42
C VAL A 246 -0.04 27.89 -12.32
N GLY A 247 1.19 28.35 -12.04
CA GLY A 247 1.44 29.44 -11.10
C GLY A 247 1.77 29.00 -9.68
N ASN A 248 1.71 27.70 -9.37
CA ASN A 248 2.18 27.14 -8.12
C ASN A 248 3.55 26.46 -8.30
N SER A 249 4.62 27.15 -7.92
CA SER A 249 6.00 26.63 -8.07
C SER A 249 6.39 25.57 -7.04
N PHE A 250 5.54 25.31 -6.05
CA PHE A 250 5.76 24.24 -5.08
C PHE A 250 5.44 22.86 -5.67
N LEU A 251 4.41 22.79 -6.52
CA LEU A 251 3.96 21.54 -7.14
C LEU A 251 5.00 20.99 -8.11
N VAL A 252 5.30 19.71 -7.96
CA VAL A 252 6.11 18.93 -8.89
C VAL A 252 5.19 18.14 -9.81
N GLN A 253 5.30 18.32 -11.12
CA GLN A 253 4.57 17.47 -12.08
C GLN A 253 5.09 16.04 -12.01
N THR A 254 4.18 15.08 -11.83
CA THR A 254 4.48 13.65 -11.92
C THR A 254 3.75 13.00 -13.09
N ASN A 255 4.08 11.75 -13.36
CA ASN A 255 3.37 10.91 -14.33
C ASN A 255 2.55 9.81 -13.63
N TYR A 256 2.19 9.99 -12.36
CA TYR A 256 1.42 9.05 -11.56
C TYR A 256 0.44 9.76 -10.61
N LYS A 257 -0.53 9.00 -10.10
CA LYS A 257 -1.45 9.35 -9.02
C LYS A 257 -0.99 8.75 -7.70
N GLY A 258 -1.49 9.30 -6.60
CA GLY A 258 -1.07 8.90 -5.27
C GLY A 258 0.31 9.43 -4.93
N ALA A 259 0.78 9.08 -3.73
CA ALA A 259 2.00 9.61 -3.16
C ALA A 259 3.30 8.94 -3.65
N PHE A 260 3.20 7.84 -4.40
CA PHE A 260 4.34 6.99 -4.70
C PHE A 260 4.48 6.68 -6.20
N SER A 261 5.72 6.68 -6.68
CA SER A 261 6.06 6.11 -7.98
C SER A 261 6.34 4.60 -7.83
N THR A 262 6.46 3.87 -8.95
CA THR A 262 6.86 2.44 -8.93
C THR A 262 8.23 2.18 -8.29
N SER A 263 9.08 3.21 -8.17
CA SER A 263 10.49 3.06 -7.75
C SER A 263 10.86 3.86 -6.51
N ASP A 264 9.93 4.65 -5.97
CA ASP A 264 10.22 5.57 -4.86
C ASP A 264 9.18 5.42 -3.74
N ASN A 265 9.59 4.66 -2.73
CA ASN A 265 8.99 4.57 -1.42
C ASN A 265 9.73 5.52 -0.48
N TRP A 266 9.27 6.77 -0.41
CA TRP A 266 9.87 7.80 0.44
C TRP A 266 9.62 7.59 1.94
N LEU A 267 8.83 6.57 2.32
CA LEU A 267 8.69 6.14 3.72
C LEU A 267 9.99 5.53 4.28
N VAL A 268 10.84 4.98 3.41
CA VAL A 268 12.10 4.34 3.82
C VAL A 268 13.04 5.37 4.45
N GLY A 269 13.47 5.12 5.68
CA GLY A 269 14.32 6.00 6.47
C GLY A 269 13.59 7.12 7.22
N LEU A 270 12.26 7.20 7.11
CA LEU A 270 11.42 8.20 7.79
C LEU A 270 10.37 7.53 8.69
N SER A 271 9.59 6.60 8.13
CA SER A 271 8.32 6.18 8.69
C SER A 271 8.48 5.15 9.81
N TRP A 272 7.57 5.18 10.78
CA TRP A 272 7.36 4.11 11.75
C TRP A 272 7.18 2.74 11.07
N LEU A 273 6.56 2.69 9.87
CA LEU A 273 6.46 1.47 9.08
C LEU A 273 7.84 0.93 8.71
N ASP A 274 8.76 1.81 8.30
CA ASP A 274 10.13 1.44 8.00
C ASP A 274 10.88 1.02 9.26
N GLU A 275 10.85 1.82 10.33
CA GLU A 275 11.53 1.52 11.61
C GLU A 275 11.11 0.16 12.22
N ASN A 276 9.92 -0.34 11.87
CA ASN A 276 9.39 -1.62 12.35
C ASN A 276 9.46 -2.75 11.30
N ALA A 277 10.26 -2.56 10.24
CA ALA A 277 10.44 -3.53 9.16
C ALA A 277 9.11 -3.97 8.53
N ARG A 278 8.24 -3.00 8.27
CA ARG A 278 6.91 -3.17 7.66
C ARG A 278 6.81 -2.58 6.27
N THR A 279 7.92 -2.17 5.67
CA THR A 279 7.94 -1.68 4.29
C THR A 279 9.16 -2.22 3.54
N PRO A 280 9.07 -2.43 2.22
CA PRO A 280 10.19 -2.92 1.45
C PRO A 280 11.17 -1.80 1.07
N ASP A 281 12.39 -2.20 0.75
CA ASP A 281 13.40 -1.31 0.18
C ASP A 281 12.98 -0.76 -1.21
N ASN A 282 13.67 0.29 -1.64
CA ASN A 282 13.54 0.89 -2.97
C ASN A 282 14.28 0.08 -4.04
N VAL A 283 13.80 -1.15 -4.24
CA VAL A 283 14.29 -2.08 -5.25
C VAL A 283 13.21 -2.30 -6.29
N ALA A 284 13.47 -1.84 -7.52
CA ALA A 284 12.66 -2.20 -8.67
C ALA A 284 12.93 -3.67 -9.07
N GLY A 285 11.87 -4.44 -9.27
CA GLY A 285 12.00 -5.87 -9.58
C GLY A 285 10.77 -6.44 -10.28
N VAL A 286 10.81 -7.75 -10.53
CA VAL A 286 9.71 -8.50 -11.10
C VAL A 286 8.87 -9.07 -9.96
N TYR A 287 7.72 -8.44 -9.70
CA TYR A 287 6.75 -8.90 -8.71
C TYR A 287 6.12 -10.23 -9.14
N THR A 288 6.12 -11.22 -8.24
CA THR A 288 5.69 -12.58 -8.54
C THR A 288 4.89 -13.17 -7.37
N SER A 289 3.76 -13.78 -7.67
CA SER A 289 2.90 -14.57 -6.76
C SER A 289 2.09 -15.58 -7.60
N GLY A 290 1.47 -16.57 -6.96
CA GLY A 290 0.59 -17.54 -7.61
C GLY A 290 1.32 -18.65 -8.39
N ASP A 291 0.72 -19.16 -9.45
CA ASP A 291 1.17 -20.39 -10.11
C ASP A 291 2.08 -20.14 -11.33
N ILE A 292 3.17 -20.92 -11.41
CA ILE A 292 4.02 -21.13 -12.59
C ILE A 292 3.69 -22.52 -13.14
N THR A 293 2.97 -22.57 -14.26
CA THR A 293 2.48 -23.82 -14.89
C THR A 293 3.19 -24.19 -16.20
N THR A 294 4.13 -23.36 -16.63
CA THR A 294 4.97 -23.58 -17.81
C THR A 294 6.42 -23.32 -17.48
N ASP A 295 7.32 -23.99 -18.21
CA ASP A 295 8.77 -23.78 -18.05
C ASP A 295 9.11 -22.29 -18.11
N THR A 296 9.76 -21.80 -17.05
CA THR A 296 10.01 -20.38 -16.83
C THR A 296 11.47 -20.19 -16.45
N THR A 297 12.07 -19.09 -16.91
CA THR A 297 13.43 -18.69 -16.53
C THR A 297 13.38 -17.36 -15.81
N TRP A 298 13.93 -17.31 -14.61
CA TRP A 298 14.23 -16.06 -13.89
C TRP A 298 15.67 -15.66 -14.19
N THR A 299 15.83 -14.50 -14.83
CA THR A 299 17.15 -13.95 -15.20
C THR A 299 17.74 -13.14 -14.06
N ASN A 300 18.98 -12.68 -14.22
CA ASN A 300 19.64 -11.78 -13.27
C ASN A 300 19.58 -10.30 -13.67
N ASP A 301 18.72 -9.94 -14.66
CA ASP A 301 18.56 -8.57 -15.14
C ASP A 301 17.92 -7.64 -14.10
N ALA A 302 17.03 -8.20 -13.27
CA ALA A 302 16.37 -7.52 -12.16
C ALA A 302 16.08 -8.52 -11.02
N PRO A 303 15.96 -8.06 -9.76
CA PRO A 303 15.51 -8.90 -8.67
C PRO A 303 14.09 -9.45 -8.91
N ILE A 304 13.86 -10.68 -8.45
CA ILE A 304 12.52 -11.27 -8.37
C ILE A 304 11.94 -10.94 -6.99
N LEU A 305 10.76 -10.34 -6.93
CA LEU A 305 10.09 -9.94 -5.69
C LEU A 305 8.90 -10.88 -5.43
N LEU A 306 9.02 -11.75 -4.43
CA LEU A 306 7.92 -12.61 -4.00
C LEU A 306 6.98 -11.81 -3.09
N THR A 307 5.81 -11.44 -3.61
CA THR A 307 4.76 -10.72 -2.85
C THR A 307 3.73 -11.65 -2.22
N GLY A 308 3.85 -12.96 -2.48
CA GLY A 308 3.04 -14.03 -1.91
C GLY A 308 3.70 -15.37 -2.16
N GLN A 309 2.98 -16.46 -1.93
CA GLN A 309 3.47 -17.80 -2.30
C GLN A 309 3.48 -17.98 -3.82
N VAL A 310 4.57 -18.53 -4.35
CA VAL A 310 4.74 -18.91 -5.75
C VAL A 310 4.83 -20.42 -5.86
N PHE A 311 3.96 -21.04 -6.66
CA PHE A 311 3.90 -22.49 -6.84
C PHE A 311 4.33 -22.88 -8.25
N VAL A 312 5.38 -23.70 -8.37
CA VAL A 312 5.77 -24.30 -9.66
C VAL A 312 5.07 -25.65 -9.78
N ARG A 313 4.22 -25.81 -10.81
CA ARG A 313 3.31 -26.94 -10.97
C ARG A 313 3.50 -27.62 -12.33
N GLY A 314 3.97 -28.87 -12.34
CA GLY A 314 4.17 -29.64 -13.57
C GLY A 314 5.13 -28.99 -14.59
N ALA A 315 6.02 -28.11 -14.11
CA ALA A 315 6.89 -27.28 -14.92
C ALA A 315 8.30 -27.19 -14.33
N THR A 316 9.24 -26.65 -15.10
CA THR A 316 10.61 -26.38 -14.66
C THR A 316 10.83 -24.89 -14.44
N LEU A 317 11.24 -24.50 -13.24
CA LEU A 317 11.74 -23.16 -12.97
C LEU A 317 13.27 -23.16 -13.05
N THR A 318 13.81 -22.45 -14.05
CA THR A 318 15.26 -22.21 -14.17
C THR A 318 15.61 -20.85 -13.57
N ILE A 319 16.64 -20.78 -12.74
CA ILE A 319 17.11 -19.53 -12.13
C ILE A 319 18.58 -19.32 -12.52
N GLU A 320 18.86 -18.19 -13.16
CA GLU A 320 20.21 -17.85 -13.61
C GLU A 320 21.15 -17.52 -12.46
N ALA A 321 22.46 -17.75 -12.67
CA ALA A 321 23.47 -17.42 -11.68
C ALA A 321 23.50 -15.92 -11.37
N GLY A 322 23.52 -15.59 -10.07
CA GLY A 322 23.54 -14.20 -9.59
C GLY A 322 22.17 -13.55 -9.44
N THR A 323 21.08 -14.26 -9.76
CA THR A 323 19.72 -13.74 -9.51
C THR A 323 19.50 -13.52 -8.01
N MET A 324 18.93 -12.35 -7.70
CA MET A 324 18.43 -11.99 -6.38
C MET A 324 16.93 -12.29 -6.34
N ILE A 325 16.51 -13.13 -5.39
CA ILE A 325 15.11 -13.42 -5.11
C ILE A 325 14.83 -12.84 -3.73
N MET A 326 14.03 -11.78 -3.67
CA MET A 326 13.68 -11.11 -2.43
C MET A 326 12.22 -11.37 -2.13
N ALA A 327 11.91 -11.73 -0.89
CA ALA A 327 10.56 -12.03 -0.47
C ALA A 327 10.06 -10.97 0.52
N TYR A 328 8.80 -10.60 0.36
CA TYR A 328 8.12 -9.73 1.29
C TYR A 328 7.94 -10.46 2.63
N ARG A 329 7.81 -9.69 3.70
CA ARG A 329 7.66 -10.26 5.05
C ARG A 329 6.34 -11.02 5.22
N ASP A 330 5.32 -10.49 4.57
CA ASP A 330 3.95 -10.94 4.60
C ASP A 330 3.34 -10.60 3.24
N ASP A 331 2.24 -11.24 2.85
CA ASP A 331 1.54 -10.96 1.59
C ASP A 331 0.52 -9.79 1.68
N GLY A 332 0.45 -9.14 2.84
CA GLY A 332 -0.42 -7.99 3.08
C GLY A 332 -1.89 -8.38 3.23
N THR A 333 -2.19 -9.67 3.36
CA THR A 333 -3.55 -10.19 3.55
C THR A 333 -3.78 -10.61 4.99
N ASP A 334 -5.05 -10.59 5.43
CA ASP A 334 -5.44 -11.09 6.77
C ASP A 334 -5.16 -12.59 6.95
N SER A 335 -4.82 -13.31 5.88
CA SER A 335 -4.47 -14.73 5.94
C SER A 335 -3.03 -14.98 6.43
N GLY A 336 -2.19 -13.94 6.50
CA GLY A 336 -0.88 -13.98 7.14
C GLY A 336 0.08 -14.98 6.52
N VAL A 337 -0.03 -15.20 5.20
CA VAL A 337 0.78 -16.21 4.52
C VAL A 337 2.15 -15.62 4.23
N ALA A 338 3.19 -16.25 4.78
CA ALA A 338 4.56 -15.86 4.50
C ALA A 338 4.91 -16.15 3.01
N PRO A 339 5.34 -15.14 2.23
CA PRO A 339 5.79 -15.35 0.86
C PRO A 339 6.88 -16.42 0.77
N ALA A 340 6.72 -17.35 -0.18
CA ALA A 340 7.58 -18.52 -0.32
C ALA A 340 7.66 -18.96 -1.79
N LEU A 341 8.70 -19.72 -2.14
CA LEU A 341 8.77 -20.43 -3.42
C LEU A 341 8.57 -21.92 -3.16
N VAL A 342 7.55 -22.49 -3.78
CA VAL A 342 7.13 -23.88 -3.61
C VAL A 342 7.27 -24.62 -4.94
N ILE A 343 8.13 -25.63 -4.98
CA ILE A 343 8.24 -26.55 -6.11
C ILE A 343 7.40 -27.77 -5.75
N GLU A 344 6.30 -27.99 -6.46
CA GLU A 344 5.42 -29.14 -6.21
C GLU A 344 6.00 -30.45 -6.76
N ARG A 345 5.40 -31.58 -6.35
CA ARG A 345 5.65 -32.86 -7.00
C ARG A 345 5.46 -32.74 -8.51
N ASP A 346 6.26 -33.48 -9.25
CA ASP A 346 6.29 -33.50 -10.73
C ASP A 346 6.71 -32.16 -11.38
N ALA A 347 7.02 -31.12 -10.60
CA ALA A 347 7.75 -29.94 -11.03
C ALA A 347 9.24 -30.07 -10.71
N SER A 348 10.07 -29.16 -11.25
CA SER A 348 11.49 -29.14 -10.93
C SER A 348 12.08 -27.73 -10.88
N ILE A 349 13.18 -27.59 -10.14
CA ILE A 349 13.96 -26.34 -10.06
C ILE A 349 15.39 -26.55 -10.58
N ILE A 350 15.88 -25.62 -11.40
CA ILE A 350 17.28 -25.58 -11.85
C ILE A 350 17.87 -24.26 -11.35
N ALA A 351 18.44 -24.27 -10.14
CA ALA A 351 19.07 -23.12 -9.50
C ALA A 351 20.59 -23.34 -9.42
N VAL A 352 21.28 -23.14 -10.53
CA VAL A 352 22.73 -23.37 -10.66
C VAL A 352 23.47 -22.03 -10.68
N GLY A 353 23.78 -21.52 -9.49
CA GLY A 353 24.65 -20.37 -9.29
C GLY A 353 26.13 -20.68 -9.56
N ALA A 354 26.97 -19.66 -9.39
CA ALA A 354 28.43 -19.79 -9.46
C ALA A 354 29.11 -19.26 -8.20
N GLN A 355 30.35 -19.69 -7.93
CA GLN A 355 31.12 -19.25 -6.76
C GLN A 355 31.16 -17.71 -6.60
N ASN A 356 31.32 -16.99 -7.70
CA ASN A 356 31.39 -15.53 -7.71
C ASN A 356 30.01 -14.87 -7.91
N ASN A 357 29.03 -15.61 -8.42
CA ASN A 357 27.67 -15.14 -8.70
C ASN A 357 26.64 -16.16 -8.16
N PRO A 358 26.53 -16.32 -6.84
CA PRO A 358 25.57 -17.24 -6.26
C PRO A 358 24.15 -16.69 -6.42
N ILE A 359 23.18 -17.59 -6.53
CA ILE A 359 21.76 -17.24 -6.43
C ILE A 359 21.46 -16.94 -4.97
N THR A 360 20.78 -15.83 -4.68
CA THR A 360 20.52 -15.41 -3.30
C THR A 360 19.03 -15.21 -3.07
N PHE A 361 18.46 -16.03 -2.19
CA PHE A 361 17.13 -15.84 -1.62
C PHE A 361 17.25 -15.01 -0.33
N THR A 362 16.48 -13.92 -0.22
CA THR A 362 16.58 -12.94 0.86
C THR A 362 15.25 -12.22 1.12
N SER A 363 15.23 -11.24 2.02
CA SER A 363 14.05 -10.43 2.34
C SER A 363 14.05 -9.12 1.56
N ALA A 364 12.85 -8.63 1.25
CA ALA A 364 12.60 -7.31 0.67
C ALA A 364 12.53 -6.18 1.71
N VAL A 365 12.53 -6.51 3.02
CA VAL A 365 12.61 -5.52 4.11
C VAL A 365 13.78 -4.56 3.87
N SER A 366 13.57 -3.27 4.14
CA SER A 366 14.57 -2.23 3.93
C SER A 366 15.92 -2.55 4.57
N ALA A 367 17.01 -2.23 3.86
CA ALA A 367 18.37 -2.60 4.29
C ALA A 367 18.74 -2.05 5.67
N GLY A 368 18.18 -0.91 6.08
CA GLY A 368 18.40 -0.32 7.41
C GLY A 368 17.90 -1.19 8.57
N ASN A 369 16.98 -2.10 8.30
CA ASN A 369 16.38 -3.00 9.28
C ASN A 369 16.99 -4.41 9.28
N LEU A 370 18.00 -4.68 8.46
CA LEU A 370 18.68 -5.98 8.39
C LEU A 370 20.00 -5.96 9.18
N PRO A 371 20.41 -7.07 9.81
CA PRO A 371 19.81 -8.41 9.72
C PRO A 371 18.70 -8.67 10.74
N GLN A 372 17.68 -9.43 10.34
CA GLN A 372 16.69 -10.07 11.23
C GLN A 372 16.48 -11.54 10.85
N GLN A 373 15.73 -12.27 11.65
CA GLN A 373 15.35 -13.66 11.37
C GLN A 373 13.85 -13.73 11.12
N GLY A 374 13.38 -14.74 10.38
CA GLY A 374 11.94 -14.97 10.28
C GLY A 374 11.21 -14.04 9.30
N LEU A 375 11.87 -13.56 8.24
CA LEU A 375 11.36 -12.48 7.39
C LEU A 375 10.69 -12.95 6.09
N TRP A 376 10.58 -14.25 5.82
CA TRP A 376 9.84 -14.80 4.69
C TRP A 376 9.76 -16.33 4.79
N GLY A 377 8.80 -16.97 4.13
CA GLY A 377 8.50 -18.39 4.29
C GLY A 377 9.70 -19.29 4.02
N GLY A 378 10.17 -19.33 2.78
CA GLY A 378 11.34 -20.13 2.41
C GLY A 378 11.26 -20.72 1.00
N LEU A 379 12.26 -21.55 0.66
CA LEU A 379 12.23 -22.42 -0.51
C LEU A 379 11.76 -23.82 -0.10
N ILE A 380 10.64 -24.27 -0.62
CA ILE A 380 10.07 -25.59 -0.35
C ILE A 380 10.12 -26.42 -1.63
N ILE A 381 10.69 -27.62 -1.54
CA ILE A 381 10.79 -28.56 -2.65
C ILE A 381 10.11 -29.86 -2.24
N ASN A 382 8.96 -30.13 -2.85
CA ASN A 382 8.14 -31.31 -2.61
C ASN A 382 8.43 -32.36 -3.67
N GLY A 383 9.04 -33.48 -3.27
CA GLY A 383 9.36 -34.60 -4.14
C GLY A 383 8.47 -35.82 -3.94
N ASN A 384 8.73 -36.83 -4.77
CA ASN A 384 7.99 -38.10 -4.85
C ASN A 384 8.65 -39.26 -4.07
N ALA A 385 9.68 -39.00 -3.27
CA ALA A 385 10.39 -40.03 -2.51
C ALA A 385 9.58 -40.58 -1.33
N PRO A 386 9.80 -41.86 -0.96
CA PRO A 386 9.13 -42.49 0.17
C PRO A 386 9.32 -41.76 1.51
N VAL A 387 8.20 -41.46 2.15
CA VAL A 387 8.11 -40.99 3.54
C VAL A 387 7.15 -41.89 4.32
N PHE A 388 7.46 -42.13 5.60
CA PHE A 388 6.61 -42.91 6.50
C PHE A 388 5.73 -41.95 7.30
N GLY A 389 4.41 -42.02 7.10
CA GLY A 389 3.46 -41.30 7.95
C GLY A 389 3.11 -42.08 9.23
N SER A 390 2.32 -41.45 10.12
CA SER A 390 1.98 -41.99 11.44
C SER A 390 1.07 -43.22 11.44
N ASP A 391 0.56 -43.63 10.27
CA ASP A 391 -0.26 -44.82 10.11
C ASP A 391 0.36 -45.75 9.06
N SER A 392 0.37 -47.04 9.39
CA SER A 392 1.01 -48.19 8.71
C SER A 392 0.80 -48.42 7.18
N ALA A 393 0.37 -47.43 6.40
CA ALA A 393 0.37 -47.44 4.95
C ALA A 393 1.73 -46.99 4.38
N PRO A 394 2.35 -47.73 3.43
CA PRO A 394 3.53 -47.26 2.74
C PRO A 394 3.16 -46.13 1.79
N PHE A 395 3.90 -45.02 1.84
CA PHE A 395 3.78 -43.84 0.94
C PHE A 395 2.54 -42.99 1.22
N GLN A 396 2.64 -42.04 2.15
CA GLN A 396 1.56 -41.08 2.44
C GLN A 396 1.79 -39.75 1.69
N ASP A 397 0.69 -39.13 1.26
CA ASP A 397 0.66 -37.72 0.87
C ASP A 397 0.71 -36.88 2.15
N LEU A 398 1.81 -36.15 2.35
CA LEU A 398 2.02 -35.27 3.50
C LEU A 398 2.10 -33.82 3.04
N LEU A 399 1.81 -32.88 3.94
CA LEU A 399 1.95 -31.45 3.71
C LEU A 399 3.11 -30.91 4.55
N VAL A 400 3.88 -29.99 3.96
CA VAL A 400 4.80 -29.15 4.73
C VAL A 400 3.94 -28.17 5.53
N GLU A 401 4.31 -27.95 6.79
CA GLU A 401 3.70 -26.92 7.63
C GLU A 401 3.68 -25.59 6.87
N GLY A 402 2.52 -24.95 6.84
CA GLY A 402 2.29 -23.69 6.14
C GLY A 402 1.85 -23.79 4.69
N LEU A 403 1.64 -25.01 4.21
CA LEU A 403 0.99 -25.30 2.93
C LEU A 403 -0.40 -25.93 3.12
N GLU A 404 -1.01 -25.80 4.30
CA GLU A 404 -2.36 -26.32 4.54
C GLU A 404 -3.37 -25.72 3.55
N GLY A 405 -4.23 -26.55 2.97
CA GLY A 405 -5.25 -26.12 2.00
C GLY A 405 -4.76 -25.87 0.57
N THR A 406 -3.45 -25.93 0.30
CA THR A 406 -2.87 -25.71 -1.04
C THR A 406 -2.89 -26.96 -1.94
N ASN A 407 -3.07 -28.15 -1.35
CA ASN A 407 -2.85 -29.46 -1.99
C ASN A 407 -1.42 -29.69 -2.52
N SER A 408 -0.44 -28.92 -2.05
CA SER A 408 0.98 -29.06 -2.39
C SER A 408 1.63 -30.20 -1.58
N PHE A 409 1.27 -31.44 -1.88
CA PHE A 409 1.75 -32.61 -1.17
C PHE A 409 3.19 -32.97 -1.51
N TYR A 410 3.91 -33.56 -0.55
CA TYR A 410 5.15 -34.31 -0.75
C TYR A 410 4.97 -35.77 -0.36
N GLY A 411 5.96 -36.59 -0.75
CA GLY A 411 5.93 -38.04 -0.52
C GLY A 411 5.46 -38.79 -1.75
N GLY A 412 5.82 -40.06 -1.83
CA GLY A 412 5.47 -40.93 -2.96
C GLY A 412 6.21 -42.25 -2.88
N ASN A 413 6.36 -42.94 -4.00
CA ASN A 413 7.00 -44.26 -4.06
C ASN A 413 8.31 -44.29 -4.87
N ASP A 414 8.84 -43.12 -5.28
CA ASP A 414 10.03 -43.04 -6.12
C ASP A 414 11.27 -42.55 -5.35
N PRO A 415 12.09 -43.46 -4.78
CA PRO A 415 13.33 -43.06 -4.12
C PRO A 415 14.38 -42.42 -5.06
N ASN A 416 14.17 -42.47 -6.37
CA ASN A 416 15.05 -41.87 -7.37
C ASN A 416 14.46 -40.59 -7.96
N ASP A 417 13.39 -40.05 -7.37
CA ASP A 417 12.80 -38.77 -7.79
C ASP A 417 13.87 -37.68 -7.96
N ASN A 418 13.67 -36.84 -8.97
CA ASN A 418 14.55 -35.72 -9.27
C ASN A 418 13.73 -34.43 -9.28
N SER A 419 13.74 -33.75 -8.14
CA SER A 419 13.03 -32.48 -7.97
C SER A 419 13.86 -31.27 -8.44
N GLY A 420 15.08 -31.48 -8.95
CA GLY A 420 15.91 -30.40 -9.49
C GLY A 420 17.40 -30.42 -9.11
N THR A 421 18.03 -29.26 -9.25
CA THR A 421 19.44 -29.04 -8.93
C THR A 421 19.64 -27.69 -8.25
N LEU A 422 20.35 -27.68 -7.12
CA LEU A 422 20.76 -26.48 -6.39
C LEU A 422 22.28 -26.44 -6.26
N SER A 423 22.92 -25.41 -6.81
CA SER A 423 24.37 -25.20 -6.66
C SER A 423 24.67 -23.73 -6.44
N TYR A 424 25.58 -23.42 -5.50
CA TYR A 424 25.92 -22.04 -5.12
C TYR A 424 24.68 -21.17 -4.82
N VAL A 425 23.79 -21.68 -3.97
CA VAL A 425 22.61 -20.97 -3.48
C VAL A 425 22.85 -20.43 -2.07
N ARG A 426 22.39 -19.21 -1.80
CA ARG A 426 22.34 -18.60 -0.47
C ARG A 426 20.90 -18.40 -0.05
N VAL A 427 20.62 -18.67 1.23
CA VAL A 427 19.32 -18.42 1.85
C VAL A 427 19.57 -17.55 3.07
N TRP A 428 19.04 -16.33 3.07
CA TRP A 428 19.14 -15.38 4.15
C TRP A 428 17.77 -15.02 4.69
N TYR A 429 17.67 -14.83 6.02
CA TYR A 429 16.49 -14.32 6.72
C TYR A 429 15.20 -15.16 6.56
N GLY A 430 15.29 -16.37 6.00
CA GLY A 430 14.14 -17.22 5.74
C GLY A 430 13.63 -17.96 6.97
N GLY A 431 12.46 -18.55 6.80
CA GLY A 431 11.63 -19.14 7.82
C GLY A 431 10.56 -18.14 8.30
N SER A 432 9.42 -18.64 8.74
CA SER A 432 8.37 -17.81 9.34
C SER A 432 7.50 -18.64 10.28
N VAL A 433 7.11 -18.04 11.41
CA VAL A 433 6.10 -18.63 12.29
C VAL A 433 4.75 -18.11 11.83
N ILE A 434 3.93 -18.98 11.25
CA ILE A 434 2.63 -18.60 10.69
C ILE A 434 1.45 -19.12 11.54
N GLY A 435 1.75 -19.90 12.57
CA GLY A 435 0.78 -20.33 13.58
C GLY A 435 1.48 -21.00 14.78
N ALA A 436 0.71 -21.30 15.83
CA ALA A 436 1.23 -22.09 16.94
C ALA A 436 1.57 -23.51 16.45
N ASP A 437 2.83 -23.92 16.62
CA ASP A 437 3.38 -25.17 16.09
C ASP A 437 3.23 -25.29 14.55
N ASN A 438 3.28 -24.15 13.84
CA ASN A 438 3.25 -24.10 12.37
C ASN A 438 4.31 -23.11 11.88
N GLU A 439 5.46 -23.65 11.50
CA GLU A 439 6.61 -22.88 11.04
C GLU A 439 7.11 -23.31 9.66
N ILE A 440 7.24 -22.36 8.74
CA ILE A 440 7.93 -22.59 7.47
C ILE A 440 9.44 -22.47 7.72
N ASN A 441 10.24 -23.38 7.17
CA ASN A 441 11.71 -23.34 7.24
C ASN A 441 12.29 -22.53 6.07
N GLY A 442 13.47 -21.91 6.27
CA GLY A 442 14.16 -21.18 5.19
C GLY A 442 14.46 -22.03 3.95
N ILE A 443 14.74 -23.33 4.13
CA ILE A 443 14.70 -24.32 3.04
C ILE A 443 14.13 -25.64 3.54
N THR A 444 13.21 -26.23 2.77
CA THR A 444 12.61 -27.53 3.04
C THR A 444 12.80 -28.46 1.85
N PHE A 445 13.44 -29.60 2.09
CA PHE A 445 13.53 -30.71 1.13
C PHE A 445 12.57 -31.82 1.58
N ALA A 446 11.31 -31.75 1.12
CA ALA A 446 10.26 -32.64 1.57
C ALA A 446 10.11 -33.81 0.58
N GLY A 447 10.50 -35.02 0.99
CA GLY A 447 10.36 -36.21 0.14
C GLY A 447 11.13 -36.13 -1.18
N VAL A 448 12.27 -35.44 -1.26
CA VAL A 448 13.10 -35.39 -2.47
C VAL A 448 13.91 -36.68 -2.66
N GLY A 449 13.97 -37.17 -3.90
CA GLY A 449 14.66 -38.42 -4.23
C GLY A 449 16.16 -38.25 -4.51
N SER A 450 16.85 -39.37 -4.64
CA SER A 450 18.31 -39.43 -4.88
C SER A 450 18.76 -38.91 -6.25
N GLY A 451 17.82 -38.59 -7.14
CA GLY A 451 18.11 -37.92 -8.41
C GLY A 451 18.31 -36.40 -8.28
N THR A 452 17.85 -35.81 -7.17
CA THR A 452 17.99 -34.38 -6.85
C THR A 452 19.43 -34.05 -6.47
N GLN A 453 19.98 -32.94 -6.99
CA GLN A 453 21.41 -32.60 -6.90
C GLN A 453 21.71 -31.31 -6.15
#